data_AF-A0A918EB64-F1
#
_entry.id   AF-A0A918EB64-F1
#
_cell.length_a   1.000
_cell.length_b   1.000
_cell.length_c   1.000
_cell.angle_alpha   90.00
_cell.angle_beta   90.00
_cell.angle_gamma   90.00
#
_symmetry.space_group_name_H-M   'P 1'
#
loop_
_entity.id
_entity.type
_entity.pdbx_description
1 polymer ?
#
loop_
_entity_poly.entity_id
_entity_poly.type
_entity_poly.pdbx_seq_one_letter_code
_entity_poly.pdbx_strand_id
1 'polypeptide(L)'
;MAAKTVADKLLIKPGGTVWISDDEHLPRVGPLPEKAERVGDPREAAVAVLFAADAATARRLLDEHRGGLTGTTWIAYPKGNKADINRDTLWPIVTEYGLRPNGQVALDEVWSALRFRPYKEGEAPFTGGR
;
A
#
# COMPACT_ATOMS: atom_id res chain seq x y z
N MET A 1 -4.54 -21.72 -16.08
CA MET A 1 -3.96 -20.86 -15.02
C MET A 1 -5.02 -19.84 -14.65
N ALA A 2 -5.49 -19.80 -13.40
CA ALA A 2 -6.41 -18.76 -12.95
C ALA A 2 -5.71 -17.39 -12.97
N ALA A 3 -6.42 -16.32 -13.33
CA ALA A 3 -5.89 -14.97 -13.25
C ALA A 3 -5.63 -14.60 -11.78
N LYS A 4 -4.51 -13.90 -11.51
CA LYS A 4 -4.20 -13.41 -10.16
C LYS A 4 -5.28 -12.43 -9.69
N THR A 5 -5.79 -12.63 -8.48
CA THR A 5 -6.71 -11.70 -7.81
C THR A 5 -6.00 -10.40 -7.42
N VAL A 6 -6.75 -9.39 -6.99
CA VAL A 6 -6.15 -8.16 -6.45
C VAL A 6 -5.38 -8.46 -5.16
N ALA A 7 -5.91 -9.30 -4.28
CA ALA A 7 -5.21 -9.75 -3.09
C ALA A 7 -3.86 -10.42 -3.41
N ASP A 8 -3.80 -11.26 -4.44
CA ASP A 8 -2.54 -11.88 -4.88
C ASP A 8 -1.54 -10.84 -5.38
N LYS A 9 -2.01 -9.83 -6.12
CA LYS A 9 -1.17 -8.72 -6.60
C LYS A 9 -0.62 -7.88 -5.45
N LEU A 10 -1.42 -7.68 -4.41
CA LEU A 10 -1.04 -7.03 -3.15
C LEU A 10 -0.18 -7.91 -2.24
N LEU A 11 0.15 -9.13 -2.68
CA LEU A 11 0.94 -10.11 -1.93
C LEU A 11 0.30 -10.63 -0.64
N ILE A 12 -1.02 -10.51 -0.50
CA ILE A 12 -1.75 -11.17 0.57
C ILE A 12 -1.61 -12.68 0.35
N LYS A 13 -1.20 -13.40 1.39
CA LYS A 13 -0.96 -14.85 1.33
C LYS A 13 -2.12 -15.61 1.94
N PRO A 14 -2.38 -16.86 1.49
CA PRO A 14 -3.23 -17.77 2.25
C PRO A 14 -2.75 -17.89 3.69
N GLY A 15 -3.67 -17.83 4.66
CA GLY A 15 -3.32 -17.83 6.10
C GLY A 15 -2.65 -16.55 6.60
N GLY A 16 -2.47 -15.52 5.77
CA GLY A 16 -1.80 -14.27 6.15
C GLY A 16 -2.77 -13.24 6.74
N THR A 17 -2.22 -12.26 7.46
CA THR A 17 -2.99 -11.14 8.03
C THR A 17 -2.92 -9.90 7.13
N VAL A 18 -4.07 -9.25 6.94
CA VAL A 18 -4.18 -7.99 6.20
C VAL A 18 -4.89 -6.93 7.02
N TRP A 19 -4.34 -5.72 7.02
CA TRP A 19 -5.02 -4.52 7.52
C TRP A 19 -5.30 -3.57 6.36
N ILE A 20 -6.47 -2.92 6.41
CA ILE A 20 -6.90 -1.93 5.43
C ILE A 20 -7.29 -0.67 6.22
N SER A 21 -6.79 0.50 5.80
CA SER A 21 -7.04 1.76 6.53
C SER A 21 -8.50 2.18 6.55
N ASP A 22 -9.29 1.71 5.57
CA ASP A 22 -10.72 1.93 5.49
C ASP A 22 -11.44 0.69 4.95
N ASP A 23 -12.40 0.20 5.73
CA ASP A 23 -13.22 -0.97 5.43
C ASP A 23 -14.06 -0.80 4.16
N GLU A 24 -14.41 0.43 3.79
CA GLU A 24 -15.18 0.71 2.58
C GLU A 24 -14.48 0.23 1.30
N HIS A 25 -13.15 0.08 1.37
CA HIS A 25 -12.33 -0.36 0.26
C HIS A 25 -12.02 -1.86 0.25
N LEU A 26 -12.52 -2.62 1.22
CA LEU A 26 -12.37 -4.08 1.23
C LEU A 26 -12.79 -4.75 -0.11
N PRO A 27 -13.89 -4.34 -0.78
CA PRO A 27 -14.25 -4.90 -2.08
C PRO A 27 -13.18 -4.70 -3.17
N ARG A 28 -12.29 -3.71 -3.03
CA ARG A 28 -11.17 -3.46 -3.97
C ARG A 28 -9.98 -4.36 -3.72
N VAL A 29 -9.82 -4.86 -2.50
CA VAL A 29 -8.72 -5.75 -2.10
C VAL A 29 -9.11 -7.20 -2.31
N GLY A 30 -10.38 -7.54 -2.08
CA GLY A 30 -10.91 -8.89 -2.15
C GLY A 30 -11.07 -9.46 -3.58
N PRO A 31 -11.45 -10.74 -3.71
CA PRO A 31 -11.61 -11.71 -2.61
C PRO A 31 -10.27 -12.02 -1.94
N LEU A 32 -10.30 -12.22 -0.61
CA LEU A 32 -9.09 -12.61 0.13
C LEU A 32 -8.76 -14.10 -0.12
N PRO A 33 -7.47 -14.48 -0.11
CA PRO A 33 -7.05 -15.87 -0.24
C PRO A 33 -7.57 -16.75 0.91
N GLU A 34 -7.54 -18.06 0.71
CA GLU A 34 -7.97 -19.03 1.73
C GLU A 34 -7.31 -18.76 3.09
N LYS A 35 -8.11 -18.71 4.16
CA LYS A 35 -7.66 -18.47 5.54
C LYS A 35 -6.93 -17.14 5.77
N ALA A 36 -6.90 -16.22 4.80
CA ALA A 36 -6.40 -14.88 5.06
C ALA A 36 -7.37 -14.12 5.97
N GLU A 37 -6.85 -13.44 6.98
CA GLU A 37 -7.65 -12.80 8.03
C GLU A 37 -7.42 -11.29 8.04
N ARG A 38 -8.50 -10.56 8.35
CA ARG A 38 -8.39 -9.13 8.61
C ARG A 38 -8.03 -8.89 10.06
N VAL A 39 -7.08 -7.99 10.28
CA VAL A 39 -6.71 -7.52 11.62
C VAL A 39 -7.09 -6.05 11.78
N GLY A 40 -7.27 -5.60 13.02
CA GLY A 40 -7.69 -4.22 13.34
C GLY A 40 -6.54 -3.23 13.49
N ASP A 41 -5.31 -3.72 13.70
CA ASP A 41 -4.11 -2.89 13.86
C ASP A 41 -3.10 -3.20 12.74
N PRO A 42 -2.53 -2.20 12.04
CA PRO A 42 -1.49 -2.43 11.04
C PRO A 42 -0.26 -3.17 11.59
N ARG A 43 0.02 -3.09 12.90
CA ARG A 43 1.14 -3.79 13.56
C ARG A 43 1.00 -5.31 13.55
N GLU A 44 -0.23 -5.80 13.48
CA GLU A 44 -0.57 -7.22 13.43
C GLU A 44 -0.64 -7.75 11.99
N ALA A 45 -0.52 -6.86 11.00
CA ALA A 45 -0.71 -7.18 9.60
C ALA A 45 0.61 -7.54 8.91
N ALA A 46 0.62 -8.67 8.21
CA ALA A 46 1.69 -8.99 7.26
C ALA A 46 1.63 -8.06 6.04
N VAL A 47 0.42 -7.62 5.65
CA VAL A 47 0.17 -6.65 4.57
C VAL A 47 -0.73 -5.53 5.08
N ALA A 48 -0.25 -4.28 5.00
CA ALA A 48 -1.05 -3.09 5.26
C ALA A 48 -1.39 -2.39 3.93
N VAL A 49 -2.67 -2.06 3.74
CA VAL A 49 -3.16 -1.34 2.55
C VAL A 49 -3.82 -0.04 2.99
N LEU A 50 -3.12 1.07 2.77
CA LEU A 50 -3.63 2.41 3.01
C LEU A 50 -4.33 2.92 1.76
N PHE A 51 -5.47 3.57 1.90
CA PHE A 51 -6.17 4.24 0.81
C PHE A 51 -6.11 5.75 1.00
N ALA A 52 -5.48 6.43 0.04
CA ALA A 52 -5.32 7.87 0.06
C ALA A 52 -5.94 8.49 -1.20
N ALA A 53 -7.00 9.27 -1.01
CA ALA A 53 -7.67 9.97 -2.11
C ALA A 53 -6.81 11.11 -2.69
N ASP A 54 -5.92 11.68 -1.87
CA ASP A 54 -5.05 12.82 -2.20
C ASP A 54 -3.73 12.76 -1.39
N ALA A 55 -2.82 13.69 -1.69
CA ALA A 55 -1.52 13.79 -1.03
C ALA A 55 -1.65 14.10 0.47
N ALA A 56 -2.65 14.90 0.87
CA ALA A 56 -2.89 15.26 2.27
C ALA A 56 -3.30 14.03 3.09
N THR A 57 -4.19 13.21 2.56
CA THR A 57 -4.65 11.95 3.17
C THR A 57 -3.50 10.96 3.28
N ALA A 58 -2.64 10.86 2.26
CA ALA A 58 -1.48 9.99 2.31
C ALA A 58 -0.54 10.36 3.47
N ARG A 59 -0.22 11.66 3.63
CA ARG A 59 0.62 12.17 4.72
C ARG A 59 -0.02 11.92 6.09
N ARG A 60 -1.31 12.24 6.25
CA ARG A 60 -2.06 12.00 7.49
C ARG A 60 -1.98 10.53 7.92
N LEU A 61 -2.25 9.61 7.00
CA LEU A 61 -2.23 8.17 7.28
C LEU A 61 -0.80 7.67 7.62
N LEU A 62 0.21 8.20 6.93
CA LEU A 62 1.61 7.86 7.22
C LEU A 62 2.07 8.41 8.58
N ASP A 63 1.62 9.61 8.98
CA ASP A 63 1.87 10.17 10.31
C ASP A 63 1.19 9.34 11.40
N GLU A 64 -0.09 9.01 11.21
CA GLU A 64 -0.91 8.24 12.14
C GLU A 64 -0.33 6.84 12.40
N HIS A 65 0.21 6.19 11.36
CA HIS A 65 0.70 4.81 11.43
C HIS A 65 2.23 4.69 11.33
N ARG A 66 2.99 5.77 11.54
CA ARG A 66 4.46 5.84 11.34
C ARG A 66 5.24 4.70 11.99
N GLY A 67 4.81 4.23 13.17
CA GLY A 67 5.42 3.12 13.90
C GLY A 67 4.72 1.76 13.76
N GLY A 68 3.64 1.68 12.99
CA GLY A 68 2.82 0.48 12.84
C GLY A 68 3.03 -0.29 11.54
N LEU A 69 3.66 0.32 10.55
CA LEU A 69 3.84 -0.24 9.20
C LEU A 69 5.12 -1.10 9.13
N THR A 70 5.10 -2.26 9.80
CA THR A 70 6.25 -3.18 9.91
C THR A 70 6.34 -4.19 8.77
N GLY A 71 5.19 -4.52 8.15
CA GLY A 71 5.06 -5.49 7.07
C GLY A 71 5.14 -4.90 5.65
N THR A 72 4.59 -5.64 4.69
CA THR A 72 4.45 -5.13 3.31
C THR A 72 3.41 -4.01 3.30
N THR A 73 3.84 -2.80 2.95
CA THR A 73 2.96 -1.64 2.96
C THR A 73 2.60 -1.22 1.54
N TRP A 74 1.31 -1.00 1.30
CA TRP A 74 0.78 -0.46 0.05
C TRP A 74 0.02 0.83 0.33
N ILE A 75 0.20 1.83 -0.53
CA ILE A 75 -0.67 3.00 -0.56
C ILE A 75 -1.40 2.98 -1.91
N ALA A 76 -2.71 2.83 -1.84
CA ALA A 76 -3.64 2.93 -2.95
C ALA A 76 -4.03 4.39 -3.16
N TYR A 77 -4.06 4.81 -4.42
CA TYR A 77 -4.42 6.17 -4.83
C TYR A 77 -5.20 6.17 -6.16
N PRO A 78 -6.06 7.18 -6.41
CA PRO A 78 -6.76 7.31 -7.69
C PRO A 78 -5.77 7.52 -8.83
N LYS A 79 -5.82 6.66 -9.86
CA LYS A 79 -4.95 6.76 -11.03
C LYS A 79 -5.58 7.63 -12.13
N GLY A 80 -4.75 8.02 -13.10
CA GLY A 80 -5.19 8.80 -14.26
C GLY A 80 -5.34 10.28 -13.97
N ASN A 81 -4.52 10.84 -13.06
CA ASN A 81 -4.52 12.26 -12.69
C ASN A 81 -5.88 12.78 -12.19
N LYS A 82 -6.64 11.92 -11.49
CA LYS A 82 -7.92 12.26 -10.86
C LYS A 82 -7.76 12.97 -9.50
N ALA A 83 -6.52 13.05 -9.00
CA ALA A 83 -6.15 13.67 -7.73
C ALA A 83 -4.74 14.28 -7.84
N ASP A 84 -4.32 15.01 -6.81
CA ASP A 84 -2.97 15.60 -6.67
C ASP A 84 -1.89 14.57 -6.28
N ILE A 85 -2.27 13.28 -6.24
CA ILE A 85 -1.42 12.16 -5.92
C ILE A 85 -1.31 11.19 -7.11
N ASN A 86 -0.08 10.77 -7.40
CA ASN A 86 0.22 9.72 -8.36
C ASN A 86 1.48 8.96 -7.91
N ARG A 87 1.94 8.02 -8.73
CA ARG A 87 3.14 7.22 -8.44
C ARG A 87 4.36 8.09 -8.16
N ASP A 88 4.61 9.10 -8.99
CA ASP A 88 5.81 9.92 -8.94
C ASP A 88 5.74 10.97 -7.82
N THR A 89 4.56 11.50 -7.51
CA THR A 89 4.37 12.43 -6.38
C THR A 89 4.31 11.73 -5.03
N LEU A 90 3.92 10.46 -4.99
CA LEU A 90 3.88 9.67 -3.76
C LEU A 90 5.28 9.22 -3.30
N TRP A 91 6.22 9.06 -4.23
CA TRP A 91 7.62 8.73 -3.91
C TRP A 91 8.28 9.69 -2.93
N PRO A 92 8.38 11.00 -3.20
CA PRO A 92 9.00 11.92 -2.26
C PRO A 92 8.28 11.92 -0.91
N ILE A 93 6.94 11.84 -0.89
CA ILE A 93 6.16 11.77 0.35
C ILE A 93 6.65 10.61 1.24
N VAL A 94 6.67 9.38 0.72
CA VAL A 94 7.03 8.21 1.54
C VAL A 94 8.49 8.20 1.98
N THR A 95 9.38 8.88 1.25
CA THR A 95 10.79 8.96 1.66
C THR A 95 10.97 9.73 2.97
N GLU A 96 10.10 10.70 3.26
CA GLU A 96 10.06 11.44 4.54
C GLU A 96 9.73 10.53 5.75
N TYR A 97 9.21 9.33 5.47
CA TYR A 97 8.85 8.30 6.44
C TYR A 97 9.83 7.12 6.45
N GLY A 98 10.98 7.22 5.76
CA GLY A 98 11.97 6.15 5.73
C GLY A 98 11.52 4.94 4.89
N LEU A 99 10.60 5.16 3.94
CA LEU A 99 10.10 4.12 3.05
C LEU A 99 10.63 4.31 1.63
N ARG A 100 10.88 3.18 0.96
CA ARG A 100 11.34 3.09 -0.43
C ARG A 100 10.27 2.43 -1.31
N PRO A 101 9.89 3.04 -2.45
CA PRO A 101 8.99 2.42 -3.41
C PRO A 101 9.63 1.20 -4.08
N ASN A 102 8.86 0.13 -4.30
CA ASN A 102 9.40 -1.12 -4.85
C ASN A 102 8.43 -1.94 -5.73
N GLY A 103 7.26 -1.42 -6.12
CA GLY A 103 6.39 -2.09 -7.09
C GLY A 103 4.99 -1.48 -7.15
N GLN A 104 4.37 -1.47 -8.32
CA GLN A 104 3.04 -0.88 -8.52
C GLN A 104 2.08 -1.91 -9.11
N VAL A 105 0.82 -1.88 -8.70
CA VAL A 105 -0.26 -2.71 -9.26
C VAL A 105 -1.51 -1.88 -9.51
N ALA A 106 -2.33 -2.28 -10.47
CA ALA A 106 -3.70 -1.77 -10.58
C ALA A 106 -4.63 -2.63 -9.70
N LEU A 107 -5.44 -1.97 -8.87
CA LEU A 107 -6.50 -2.63 -8.10
C LEU A 107 -7.73 -2.80 -8.99
N ASP A 108 -8.14 -1.73 -9.65
CA ASP A 108 -9.26 -1.68 -10.58
C ASP A 108 -9.03 -0.58 -11.64
N GLU A 109 -10.09 -0.14 -12.32
CA GLU A 109 -10.07 0.93 -13.32
C GLU A 109 -9.80 2.33 -12.76
N VAL A 110 -9.99 2.53 -11.46
CA VAL A 110 -9.90 3.82 -10.77
C VAL A 110 -8.66 3.91 -9.89
N TRP A 111 -8.22 2.80 -9.27
CA TRP A 111 -7.18 2.80 -8.25
C TRP A 111 -5.95 2.01 -8.68
N SER A 112 -4.79 2.57 -8.36
CA SER A 112 -3.50 1.88 -8.35
C SER A 112 -2.96 1.84 -6.94
N ALA A 113 -2.15 0.83 -6.61
CA ALA A 113 -1.42 0.77 -5.36
C ALA A 113 0.07 0.71 -5.63
N LEU A 114 0.83 1.49 -4.86
CA LEU A 114 2.28 1.46 -4.85
C LEU A 114 2.74 0.80 -3.55
N ARG A 115 3.66 -0.16 -3.68
CA ARG A 115 4.27 -0.90 -2.58
C ARG A 115 5.51 -0.18 -2.12
N PHE A 116 5.70 -0.23 -0.81
CA PHE A 116 6.86 0.30 -0.13
C PHE A 116 7.44 -0.72 0.83
N ARG A 117 8.70 -0.50 1.17
CA ARG A 117 9.39 -1.18 2.26
C ARG A 117 10.25 -0.16 3.02
N PRO A 118 10.62 -0.43 4.27
CA PRO A 118 11.67 0.33 4.94
C PRO A 118 12.97 0.35 4.12
N TYR A 119 13.73 1.43 4.21
CA TYR A 119 15.12 1.45 3.74
C TYR A 119 15.94 0.41 4.51
N LYS A 120 16.89 -0.20 3.82
CA LYS A 120 17.92 -1.03 4.47
C LYS A 120 19.01 -0.12 5.04
N GLU A 121 19.71 -0.60 6.07
CA GLU A 121 20.88 0.09 6.59
C GLU A 121 21.90 0.38 5.47
N GLY A 122 22.38 1.62 5.39
CA GLY A 122 23.31 2.08 4.36
C GLY A 122 22.72 2.22 2.94
N GLU A 123 21.42 2.01 2.75
CA GLU A 123 20.80 2.16 1.45
C GLU A 123 20.67 3.63 1.04
N ALA A 124 21.15 3.96 -0.16
CA ALA A 124 21.02 5.31 -0.70
C ALA A 124 19.55 5.71 -0.88
N PRO A 125 19.18 6.98 -0.58
CA PRO A 125 17.84 7.49 -0.84
C PRO A 125 17.40 7.22 -2.27
N PHE A 126 16.13 6.87 -2.45
CA PHE A 126 15.56 6.67 -3.78
C PHE A 126 15.44 8.01 -4.50
N THR A 127 16.09 8.14 -5.64
CA THR A 127 16.14 9.37 -6.44
C THR A 127 15.16 9.37 -7.63
N GLY A 128 14.18 8.45 -7.65
CA GLY A 128 13.24 8.28 -8.75
C GLY A 128 13.57 7.07 -9.65
N GLY A 129 12.53 6.46 -10.21
CA GLY A 129 12.62 5.42 -11.23
C GLY A 129 12.26 6.00 -12.60
N ARG A 130 13.13 5.77 -13.59
CA ARG A 130 12.78 6.01 -15.00
C ARG A 130 11.59 5.17 -15.43
#